data_AF-A0A7Y2E394-F1
#
_entry.id   AF-A0A7Y2E394-F1
#
_cell.length_a   1.000
_cell.length_b   1.000
_cell.length_c   1.000
_cell.angle_alpha   90.00
_cell.angle_beta   90.00
_cell.angle_gamma   90.00
#
_symmetry.space_group_name_H-M   'P 1'
#
loop_
_entity.id
_entity.type
_entity.pdbx_description
1 polymer ?
#
loop_
_entity_poly.entity_id
_entity_poly.type
_entity_poly.pdbx_seq_one_letter_code
_entity_poly.pdbx_strand_id
1 'polypeptide(L)'
;DILYRLLSAGYERWGQLRGLIRDGDPSVADLDAHEIARIRLRAEAVSAWKQAWSIGRGQPVDSAVLERSGAVSDKFMDEVSALVERHDRDGAALVRALRDGEVTGFYTKKMNELESWLTEHGYIDESGTLSPDEIWTSTVQAVSAGMTEFEMTIDDLKRLIGRVTGLASRPARTEAPSEA
;
A
#
# COMPACT_ATOMS: atom_id res chain seq x y z
N ASP A 1 6.13 21.94 19.10
CA ASP A 1 6.17 21.31 17.75
C ASP A 1 4.79 20.75 17.45
N ILE A 2 4.17 21.19 16.35
CA ILE A 2 2.83 20.76 15.93
C ILE A 2 2.77 19.26 15.65
N LEU A 3 3.85 18.70 15.08
CA LEU A 3 3.95 17.27 14.80
C LEU A 3 3.87 16.46 16.09
N TYR A 4 4.61 16.89 17.12
CA TYR A 4 4.58 16.24 18.43
C TYR A 4 3.18 16.27 19.07
N ARG A 5 2.45 17.39 18.96
CA ARG A 5 1.06 17.48 19.48
C ARG A 5 0.11 16.55 18.73
N LEU A 6 0.18 16.52 17.40
CA LEU A 6 -0.69 15.68 16.58
C LEU A 6 -0.45 14.20 16.86
N LEU A 7 0.82 13.77 16.96
CA LEU A 7 1.18 12.40 17.31
C LEU A 7 0.77 12.06 18.75
N SER A 8 0.98 12.96 19.70
CA SER A 8 0.57 12.76 21.11
C SER A 8 -0.95 12.67 21.27
N ALA A 9 -1.71 13.27 20.35
CA ALA A 9 -3.17 13.19 20.29
C ALA A 9 -3.68 11.98 19.48
N GLY A 10 -2.79 11.10 18.98
CA GLY A 10 -3.15 9.88 18.25
C GLY A 10 -3.48 10.07 16.76
N TYR A 11 -3.15 11.23 16.17
CA TYR A 11 -3.34 11.51 14.76
C TYR A 11 -2.13 11.04 13.95
N GLU A 12 -2.13 9.75 13.60
CA GLU A 12 -1.00 9.09 12.94
C GLU A 12 -1.21 8.92 11.43
N ARG A 13 -2.44 9.07 10.94
CA ARG A 13 -2.80 8.81 9.53
C ARG A 13 -3.17 10.08 8.79
N TRP A 14 -2.75 10.16 7.52
CA TRP A 14 -3.15 11.25 6.62
C TRP A 14 -4.67 11.45 6.57
N GLY A 15 -5.46 10.37 6.58
CA GLY A 15 -6.93 10.47 6.57
C GLY A 15 -7.50 11.22 7.78
N GLN A 16 -6.91 11.03 8.96
CA GLN A 16 -7.30 11.75 10.18
C GLN A 16 -6.91 13.22 10.07
N LEU A 17 -5.65 13.50 9.70
CA LEU A 17 -5.15 14.87 9.52
C LEU A 17 -5.96 15.65 8.46
N ARG A 18 -6.30 14.99 7.34
CA ARG A 18 -7.14 15.57 6.29
C ARG A 18 -8.53 15.92 6.81
N GLY A 19 -9.10 15.11 7.70
CA GLY A 19 -10.36 15.42 8.39
C GLY A 19 -10.24 16.68 9.23
N LEU A 20 -9.23 16.77 10.09
CA LEU A 20 -8.96 17.93 10.94
C LEU A 20 -8.80 19.23 10.13
N ILE A 21 -8.04 19.18 9.03
CA ILE A 21 -7.84 20.33 8.13
C ILE A 21 -9.15 20.74 7.48
N ARG A 22 -9.98 19.78 7.04
CA ARG A 22 -11.26 20.08 6.40
C ARG A 22 -12.25 20.71 7.39
N ASP A 23 -12.25 20.21 8.63
CA ASP A 23 -13.22 20.60 9.65
C ASP A 23 -12.75 21.85 10.44
N GLY A 24 -11.54 22.36 10.15
CA GLY A 24 -10.99 23.58 10.76
C GLY A 24 -10.60 23.40 12.23
N ASP A 25 -10.12 22.21 12.59
CA ASP A 25 -9.85 21.84 13.98
C ASP A 25 -8.75 22.73 14.62
N PRO A 26 -8.93 23.23 15.86
CA PRO A 26 -7.95 24.07 16.53
C PRO A 26 -6.56 23.43 16.67
N SER A 27 -6.45 22.09 16.66
CA SER A 27 -5.18 21.38 16.72
C SER A 27 -4.27 21.61 15.51
N VAL A 28 -4.84 22.04 14.37
CA VAL A 28 -4.11 22.40 13.14
C VAL A 28 -4.10 23.90 12.86
N ALA A 29 -4.55 24.73 13.81
CA ALA A 29 -4.64 26.19 13.63
C ALA A 29 -3.30 26.88 13.36
N ASP A 30 -2.19 26.28 13.81
CA ASP A 30 -0.84 26.80 13.57
C ASP A 30 -0.30 26.45 12.17
N LEU A 31 -1.02 25.64 11.37
CA LEU A 31 -0.64 25.37 9.98
C LEU A 31 -1.19 26.46 9.06
N ASP A 32 -0.30 27.11 8.33
CA ASP A 32 -0.73 28.05 7.30
C ASP A 32 -1.21 27.34 6.02
N ALA A 33 -1.82 28.10 5.11
CA ALA A 33 -2.35 27.56 3.86
C ALA A 33 -1.25 26.91 2.98
N HIS A 34 -0.03 27.43 3.03
CA HIS A 34 1.10 26.94 2.25
C HIS A 34 1.62 25.61 2.83
N GLU A 35 1.71 25.48 4.15
CA GLU A 35 2.05 24.22 4.82
C GLU A 35 1.02 23.14 4.57
N ILE A 36 -0.28 23.47 4.66
CA ILE A 36 -1.38 22.55 4.34
C ILE A 36 -1.26 22.06 2.90
N ALA A 37 -0.99 22.96 1.95
CA ALA A 37 -0.85 22.60 0.55
C ALA A 37 0.36 21.66 0.31
N ARG A 38 1.51 21.93 0.94
CA ARG A 38 2.68 21.04 0.88
C ARG A 38 2.40 19.65 1.46
N ILE A 39 1.66 19.56 2.56
CA ILE A 39 1.28 18.26 3.15
C ILE A 39 0.35 17.50 2.20
N ARG A 40 -0.64 18.18 1.60
CA ARG A 40 -1.54 17.60 0.60
C ARG A 40 -0.79 17.07 -0.60
N LEU A 41 0.14 17.85 -1.15
CA LEU A 41 0.98 17.45 -2.28
C LEU A 41 1.80 16.19 -1.98
N ARG A 42 2.39 16.10 -0.78
CA ARG A 42 3.11 14.90 -0.35
C ARG A 42 2.19 13.67 -0.24
N ALA A 43 1.00 13.85 0.31
CA ALA A 43 0.04 12.77 0.43
C ALA A 43 -0.48 12.30 -0.94
N GLU A 44 -0.70 13.23 -1.86
CA GLU A 44 -1.04 12.95 -3.25
C GLU A 44 0.08 12.18 -3.95
N ALA A 45 1.34 12.60 -3.81
CA ALA A 45 2.50 11.91 -4.37
C ALA A 45 2.59 10.44 -3.90
N VAL A 46 2.42 10.19 -2.60
CA VAL A 46 2.42 8.84 -2.04
C VAL A 46 1.22 8.03 -2.55
N SER A 47 0.06 8.67 -2.69
CA SER A 47 -1.15 8.02 -3.20
C SER A 47 -1.01 7.65 -4.68
N ALA A 48 -0.47 8.54 -5.51
CA ALA A 48 -0.19 8.32 -6.92
C ALA A 48 0.84 7.19 -7.10
N TRP A 49 1.92 7.22 -6.33
CA TRP A 49 2.90 6.12 -6.33
C TRP A 49 2.29 4.79 -5.96
N LYS A 50 1.49 4.74 -4.87
CA LYS A 50 0.79 3.53 -4.44
C LYS A 50 -0.14 3.01 -5.53
N GLN A 51 -0.91 3.90 -6.15
CA GLN A 51 -1.85 3.54 -7.21
C GLN A 51 -1.12 2.95 -8.42
N ALA A 52 -0.05 3.60 -8.89
CA ALA A 52 0.76 3.10 -9.98
C ALA A 52 1.43 1.76 -9.62
N TRP A 53 1.93 1.60 -8.39
CA TRP A 53 2.46 0.33 -7.90
C TRP A 53 1.39 -0.77 -7.82
N SER A 54 0.13 -0.46 -7.53
CA SER A 54 -0.93 -1.46 -7.49
C SER A 54 -1.37 -1.97 -8.87
N ILE A 55 -1.00 -1.31 -9.97
CA ILE A 55 -1.38 -1.78 -11.32
C ILE A 55 -0.68 -3.12 -11.60
N GLY A 56 -1.46 -4.10 -12.05
CA GLY A 56 -1.01 -5.47 -12.28
C GLY A 56 -0.75 -6.25 -10.98
N ARG A 57 -1.14 -5.69 -9.83
CA ARG A 57 -1.08 -6.34 -8.52
C ARG A 57 -2.51 -6.39 -7.97
N GLY A 58 -3.13 -7.55 -8.08
CA GLY A 58 -4.47 -7.77 -7.56
C GLY A 58 -4.56 -7.48 -6.06
N GLN A 59 -5.79 -7.31 -5.56
CA GLN A 59 -6.02 -7.16 -4.11
C GLN A 59 -5.45 -8.36 -3.34
N PRO A 60 -4.93 -8.14 -2.12
CA PRO A 60 -4.36 -9.22 -1.33
C PRO A 60 -5.45 -10.23 -0.94
N VAL A 61 -5.17 -11.50 -1.19
CA VAL A 61 -6.04 -12.62 -0.81
C VAL A 61 -5.86 -12.89 0.69
N ASP A 62 -6.94 -13.14 1.42
CA ASP A 62 -6.92 -13.71 2.78
C ASP A 62 -7.91 -14.87 2.91
N SER A 63 -7.92 -15.51 4.07
CA SER A 63 -8.84 -16.61 4.37
C SER A 63 -10.30 -16.23 4.13
N ALA A 64 -10.72 -14.99 4.43
CA ALA A 64 -12.09 -14.57 4.18
C ALA A 64 -12.39 -14.42 2.68
N VAL A 65 -11.40 -14.04 1.86
CA VAL A 65 -11.51 -14.07 0.38
C VAL A 65 -11.69 -15.50 -0.12
N LEU A 66 -10.87 -16.43 0.38
CA LEU A 66 -10.94 -17.85 -0.01
C LEU A 66 -12.29 -18.47 0.36
N GLU A 67 -12.81 -18.20 1.56
CA GLU A 67 -14.15 -18.64 1.99
C GLU A 67 -15.24 -18.10 1.07
N ARG A 68 -15.21 -16.79 0.75
CA ARG A 68 -16.19 -16.16 -0.15
C ARG A 68 -16.15 -16.74 -1.56
N SER A 69 -15.00 -17.21 -2.03
CA SER A 69 -14.89 -17.83 -3.35
C SER A 69 -15.70 -19.12 -3.49
N GLY A 70 -15.92 -19.85 -2.38
CA GLY A 70 -16.55 -21.18 -2.39
C GLY A 70 -15.77 -22.26 -3.16
N ALA A 71 -14.61 -21.92 -3.72
CA ALA A 71 -13.77 -22.82 -4.49
C ALA A 71 -12.87 -23.68 -3.60
N VAL A 72 -12.56 -23.20 -2.39
CA VAL A 72 -11.80 -23.91 -1.36
C VAL A 72 -12.78 -24.47 -0.34
N SER A 73 -12.71 -25.78 -0.06
CA SER A 73 -13.53 -26.39 0.99
C SER A 73 -12.85 -26.28 2.35
N ASP A 74 -13.61 -26.37 3.44
CA ASP A 74 -13.12 -26.29 4.82
C ASP A 74 -11.91 -27.20 5.09
N LYS A 75 -11.88 -28.39 4.47
CA LYS A 75 -10.76 -29.33 4.58
C LYS A 75 -9.42 -28.73 4.13
N PHE A 76 -9.44 -27.88 3.10
CA PHE A 76 -8.24 -27.28 2.50
C PHE A 76 -7.99 -25.84 2.96
N MET A 77 -8.89 -25.25 3.77
CA MET A 77 -8.80 -23.84 4.15
C MET A 77 -7.50 -23.48 4.87
N ASP A 78 -7.07 -24.29 5.84
CA ASP A 78 -5.84 -24.03 6.59
C ASP A 78 -4.60 -24.10 5.70
N GLU A 79 -4.53 -25.12 4.85
CA GLU A 79 -3.39 -25.37 3.97
C GLU A 79 -3.28 -24.31 2.87
N VAL A 80 -4.41 -23.95 2.26
CA VAL A 80 -4.46 -22.90 1.21
C VAL A 80 -4.23 -21.52 1.82
N SER A 81 -4.75 -21.23 3.02
CA SER A 81 -4.46 -19.95 3.70
C SER A 81 -2.97 -19.81 4.04
N ALA A 82 -2.33 -20.89 4.51
CA ALA A 82 -0.89 -20.89 4.74
C ALA A 82 -0.11 -20.69 3.43
N LEU A 83 -0.58 -21.25 2.31
CA LEU A 83 0.01 -21.04 0.99
C LEU A 83 -0.11 -19.57 0.53
N VAL A 84 -1.27 -18.94 0.77
CA VAL A 84 -1.49 -17.51 0.49
C VAL A 84 -0.47 -16.64 1.24
N GLU A 85 -0.26 -16.89 2.53
CA GLU A 85 0.73 -16.14 3.32
C GLU A 85 2.17 -16.33 2.82
N ARG A 86 2.53 -17.54 2.35
CA ARG A 86 3.87 -17.80 1.77
C ARG A 86 4.13 -17.04 0.46
N HIS A 87 3.08 -16.67 -0.25
CA HIS A 87 3.15 -15.96 -1.52
C HIS A 87 2.73 -14.49 -1.39
N ASP A 88 2.98 -13.87 -0.23
CA ASP A 88 2.70 -12.45 0.02
C ASP A 88 1.26 -12.04 -0.33
N ARG A 89 0.32 -12.97 -0.17
CA ARG A 89 -1.11 -12.80 -0.44
C ARG A 89 -1.44 -12.52 -1.92
N ASP A 90 -0.56 -12.88 -2.84
CA ASP A 90 -0.75 -12.75 -4.29
C ASP A 90 -1.64 -13.88 -4.85
N GLY A 91 -2.80 -13.50 -5.41
CA GLY A 91 -3.76 -14.46 -5.97
C GLY A 91 -3.23 -15.22 -7.20
N ALA A 92 -2.41 -14.59 -8.04
CA ALA A 92 -1.83 -15.23 -9.22
C ALA A 92 -0.70 -16.18 -8.85
N ALA A 93 0.09 -15.85 -7.82
CA ALA A 93 1.07 -16.75 -7.24
C ALA A 93 0.41 -17.96 -6.56
N LEU A 94 -0.68 -17.74 -5.82
CA LEU A 94 -1.49 -18.80 -5.22
C LEU A 94 -1.95 -19.82 -6.27
N VAL A 95 -2.60 -19.36 -7.34
CA VAL A 95 -3.12 -20.25 -8.40
C VAL A 95 -2.00 -21.04 -9.06
N ARG A 96 -0.83 -20.42 -9.30
CA ARG A 96 0.34 -21.12 -9.83
C ARG A 96 0.84 -22.22 -8.88
N ALA A 97 1.01 -21.91 -7.61
CA ALA A 97 1.47 -22.89 -6.63
C ALA A 97 0.50 -24.08 -6.47
N LEU A 98 -0.82 -23.83 -6.52
CA LEU A 98 -1.83 -24.90 -6.55
C LEU A 98 -1.69 -25.79 -7.80
N ARG A 99 -1.43 -25.20 -8.98
CA ARG A 99 -1.22 -25.92 -10.24
C ARG A 99 0.07 -26.73 -10.22
N ASP A 100 1.10 -26.23 -9.55
CA ASP A 100 2.38 -26.91 -9.35
C ASP A 100 2.28 -28.06 -8.33
N GLY A 101 1.13 -28.22 -7.68
CA GLY A 101 0.83 -29.34 -6.79
C GLY A 101 1.28 -29.13 -5.34
N GLU A 102 1.51 -27.88 -4.92
CA GLU A 102 1.88 -27.58 -3.52
C GLU A 102 0.82 -28.02 -2.49
N VAL A 103 -0.43 -28.17 -2.93
CA VAL A 103 -1.52 -28.75 -2.11
C VAL A 103 -2.00 -30.04 -2.75
N THR A 104 -1.70 -31.16 -2.09
CA THR A 104 -2.02 -32.48 -2.63
C THR A 104 -3.53 -32.74 -2.62
N GLY A 105 -4.08 -33.17 -3.75
CA GLY A 105 -5.51 -33.50 -3.87
C GLY A 105 -6.41 -32.30 -4.16
N PHE A 106 -5.86 -31.13 -4.45
CA PHE A 106 -6.61 -29.98 -4.93
C PHE A 106 -6.93 -30.13 -6.42
N TYR A 107 -8.19 -30.36 -6.76
CA TYR A 107 -8.59 -30.69 -8.13
C TYR A 107 -8.47 -29.51 -9.09
N THR A 108 -8.04 -29.75 -10.33
CA THR A 108 -7.91 -28.73 -11.40
C THR A 108 -9.19 -27.93 -11.63
N LYS A 109 -10.37 -28.56 -11.51
CA LYS A 109 -11.65 -27.86 -11.61
C LYS A 109 -11.79 -26.76 -10.56
N LYS A 110 -11.40 -27.05 -9.31
CA LYS A 110 -11.44 -26.07 -8.20
C LYS A 110 -10.39 -24.98 -8.35
N MET A 111 -9.23 -25.29 -8.92
CA MET A 111 -8.24 -24.26 -9.28
C MET A 111 -8.79 -23.26 -10.30
N ASN A 112 -9.42 -23.75 -11.36
CA ASN A 112 -9.99 -22.89 -12.39
C ASN A 112 -11.16 -22.05 -11.85
N GLU A 113 -12.03 -22.64 -11.02
CA GLU A 113 -13.10 -21.90 -10.33
C GLU A 113 -12.54 -20.78 -9.45
N LEU A 114 -11.49 -21.07 -8.67
CA LEU A 114 -10.82 -20.08 -7.83
C LEU A 114 -10.18 -18.96 -8.65
N GLU A 115 -9.42 -19.31 -9.69
CA GLU A 115 -8.75 -18.34 -10.57
C GLU A 115 -9.75 -17.40 -11.22
N SER A 116 -10.81 -17.94 -11.83
CA SER A 116 -11.86 -17.12 -12.45
C SER A 116 -12.50 -16.17 -11.44
N TRP A 117 -12.81 -16.65 -10.24
CA TRP A 117 -13.41 -15.83 -9.20
C TRP A 117 -12.45 -14.72 -8.72
N LEU A 118 -11.17 -15.04 -8.51
CA LEU A 118 -10.16 -14.08 -8.08
C LEU A 118 -9.92 -12.99 -9.13
N THR A 119 -9.88 -13.34 -10.42
CA THR A 119 -9.78 -12.38 -11.52
C THR A 119 -11.01 -11.49 -11.60
N GLU A 120 -12.22 -12.08 -11.59
CA GLU A 120 -13.49 -11.33 -11.66
C GLU A 120 -13.63 -10.30 -10.53
N HIS A 121 -13.11 -10.62 -9.34
CA HIS A 121 -13.20 -9.75 -8.17
C HIS A 121 -11.95 -8.88 -7.93
N GLY A 122 -10.99 -8.89 -8.87
CA GLY A 122 -9.80 -8.02 -8.84
C GLY A 122 -8.70 -8.43 -7.85
N TYR A 123 -8.72 -9.69 -7.37
CA TYR A 123 -7.62 -10.29 -6.60
C TYR A 123 -6.50 -10.84 -7.48
N ILE A 124 -6.80 -11.05 -8.77
CA ILE A 124 -5.82 -11.22 -9.83
C ILE A 124 -6.04 -10.06 -10.81
N ASP A 125 -5.00 -9.27 -11.04
CA ASP A 125 -5.01 -8.24 -12.08
C ASP A 125 -4.20 -8.79 -13.26
N GLU A 126 -4.88 -8.98 -14.39
CA GLU A 126 -4.27 -9.47 -15.63
C GLU A 126 -3.50 -8.38 -16.37
N SER A 127 -3.60 -7.12 -15.92
CA SER A 127 -2.78 -6.03 -16.43
C SER A 127 -1.31 -6.33 -16.17
N GLY A 128 -0.45 -6.06 -17.16
CA GLY A 128 0.99 -6.13 -16.95
C GLY A 128 1.40 -5.18 -15.82
N THR A 129 2.20 -5.65 -14.87
CA THR A 129 2.74 -4.80 -13.81
C THR A 129 3.58 -3.68 -14.41
N LEU A 130 3.41 -2.46 -13.93
CA LEU A 130 4.31 -1.37 -14.29
C LEU A 130 5.72 -1.62 -13.74
N SER A 131 6.71 -1.29 -14.57
CA SER A 131 8.12 -1.23 -14.17
C SER A 131 8.36 -0.08 -13.17
N PRO A 132 9.45 -0.12 -12.40
CA PRO A 132 9.79 0.97 -11.48
C PRO A 132 9.85 2.36 -12.15
N ASP A 133 10.33 2.43 -13.39
CA ASP A 133 10.43 3.68 -14.15
C ASP A 133 9.05 4.19 -14.60
N GLU A 134 8.13 3.29 -14.97
CA GLU A 134 6.76 3.66 -15.31
C GLU A 134 5.98 4.13 -14.08
N ILE A 135 6.13 3.45 -12.94
CA ILE A 135 5.57 3.87 -11.66
C ILE A 135 6.08 5.27 -11.30
N TRP A 136 7.39 5.48 -11.45
CA TRP A 136 8.01 6.77 -11.16
C TRP A 136 7.50 7.87 -12.10
N THR A 137 7.46 7.59 -13.41
CA THR A 137 6.95 8.53 -14.42
C THR A 137 5.51 8.92 -14.14
N SER A 138 4.64 7.95 -13.85
CA SER A 138 3.24 8.18 -13.49
C SER A 138 3.11 9.03 -12.22
N THR A 139 3.93 8.74 -11.19
CA THR A 139 3.95 9.52 -9.94
C THR A 139 4.33 10.97 -10.22
N VAL A 140 5.42 11.22 -10.95
CA VAL A 140 5.89 12.58 -11.28
C VAL A 140 4.85 13.34 -12.09
N GLN A 141 4.24 12.69 -13.08
CA GLN A 141 3.19 13.30 -13.90
C GLN A 141 2.02 13.77 -13.03
N ALA A 142 1.55 12.94 -12.09
CA ALA A 142 0.43 13.25 -11.22
C ALA A 142 0.66 14.50 -10.36
N VAL A 143 1.89 14.72 -9.86
CA VAL A 143 2.17 15.84 -8.93
C VAL A 143 2.95 17.01 -9.53
N SER A 144 3.32 16.94 -10.81
CA SER A 144 4.19 17.92 -11.48
C SER A 144 3.73 19.38 -11.35
N ALA A 145 2.42 19.63 -11.45
CA ALA A 145 1.84 20.97 -11.29
C ALA A 145 2.06 21.50 -9.86
N GLY A 146 1.69 20.71 -8.85
CA GLY A 146 1.87 21.09 -7.45
C GLY A 146 3.35 21.15 -7.04
N MET A 147 4.23 20.33 -7.64
CA MET A 147 5.67 20.41 -7.40
C MET A 147 6.26 21.77 -7.77
N THR A 148 5.80 22.33 -8.88
CA THR A 148 6.23 23.67 -9.33
C THR A 148 5.68 24.75 -8.40
N GLU A 149 4.40 24.67 -8.03
CA GLU A 149 3.72 25.65 -7.19
C GLU A 149 4.27 25.69 -5.75
N PHE A 150 4.62 24.53 -5.19
CA PHE A 150 5.03 24.40 -3.79
C PHE A 150 6.51 24.02 -3.61
N GLU A 151 7.33 24.31 -4.63
CA GLU A 151 8.79 24.16 -4.65
C GLU A 151 9.27 22.77 -4.19
N MET A 152 8.53 21.72 -4.52
CA MET A 152 8.94 20.34 -4.24
C MET A 152 9.86 19.85 -5.35
N THR A 153 11.09 19.51 -4.99
CA THR A 153 12.05 18.96 -5.97
C THR A 153 11.81 17.48 -6.24
N ILE A 154 12.35 16.98 -7.35
CA ILE A 154 12.39 15.55 -7.67
C ILE A 154 13.12 14.75 -6.57
N ASP A 155 14.16 15.32 -5.96
CA ASP A 155 14.88 14.66 -4.87
C ASP A 155 14.05 14.61 -3.59
N ASP A 156 13.24 15.63 -3.30
CA ASP A 156 12.30 15.58 -2.17
C ASP A 156 11.25 14.50 -2.38
N LEU A 157 10.73 14.36 -3.60
CA LEU A 157 9.81 13.30 -3.97
C LEU A 157 10.47 11.91 -3.81
N LYS A 158 11.70 11.72 -4.30
CA LYS A 158 12.45 10.47 -4.12
C LYS A 158 12.64 10.12 -2.65
N ARG A 159 13.06 11.08 -1.83
CA ARG A 159 13.21 10.90 -0.37
C ARG A 159 11.88 10.57 0.29
N LEU A 160 10.79 11.21 -0.13
CA LEU A 160 9.45 10.94 0.40
C LEU A 160 9.03 9.50 0.12
N ILE A 161 9.08 9.06 -1.13
CA ILE A 161 8.70 7.70 -1.52
C ILE A 161 9.61 6.67 -0.84
N GLY A 162 10.91 6.90 -0.83
CA GLY A 162 11.88 6.02 -0.15
C GLY A 162 11.56 5.81 1.33
N ARG A 163 11.10 6.85 2.06
CA ARG A 163 10.69 6.71 3.46
C ARG A 163 9.44 5.84 3.64
N VAL A 164 8.49 5.91 2.70
CA VAL A 164 7.24 5.14 2.76
C VAL A 164 7.45 3.68 2.39
N THR A 165 8.33 3.40 1.44
CA THR A 165 8.64 2.04 0.98
C THR A 165 9.68 1.32 1.84
N GLY A 166 10.23 1.99 2.85
CA GLY A 166 11.31 1.45 3.70
C GLY A 166 12.68 1.36 3.00
N LEU A 167 12.78 1.83 1.75
CA LEU A 167 14.03 1.86 0.97
C LEU A 167 14.95 3.02 1.35
N ALA A 168 14.45 4.02 2.08
CA ALA A 168 15.29 5.02 2.73
C ALA A 168 15.63 4.52 4.14
N SER A 169 16.90 4.19 4.34
CA SER A 169 17.52 3.85 5.61
C SER A 169 16.91 4.63 6.77
N ARG A 170 16.35 3.91 7.74
CA ARG A 170 15.94 4.47 9.03
C ARG A 170 17.18 5.14 9.63
N PRO A 171 17.20 6.47 9.87
CA PRO A 171 18.32 7.05 10.60
C PRO A 171 18.37 6.35 11.96
N ALA A 172 19.58 5.89 12.32
CA ALA A 172 19.84 5.23 13.59
C ALA A 172 19.23 6.09 14.70
N ARG A 173 18.33 5.52 15.48
CA ARG A 173 17.82 6.15 16.68
C ARG A 173 19.07 6.36 17.56
N THR A 174 19.49 7.60 17.75
CA THR A 174 20.47 7.94 18.78
C THR A 174 19.87 7.50 20.10
N GLU A 175 20.34 6.37 20.62
CA GLU A 175 20.13 5.99 22.00
C GLU A 175 20.77 7.09 22.85
N ALA A 176 19.95 7.82 23.60
CA ALA A 176 20.44 8.73 24.61
C ALA A 176 21.21 7.91 25.66
N PRO A 177 22.37 8.39 26.15
CA PRO A 177 23.12 7.66 27.15
C PRO A 177 22.28 7.52 28.42
N SER A 178 22.13 6.27 28.86
CA SER A 178 21.65 5.93 30.20
C SER A 178 22.69 6.42 31.20
N GLU A 179 22.50 7.62 31.74
CA GLU A 179 23.23 8.06 32.93
C GLU A 179 22.74 7.25 34.14
N ALA A 180 23.70 6.58 34.78
CA ALA A 180 23.60 5.95 36.10
C ALA A 180 24.30 6.83 37.13
#